data_AF-A0A645JB88-F1
#
_entry.id   AF-A0A645JB88-F1
#
_cell.length_a   1.000
_cell.length_b   1.000
_cell.length_c   1.000
_cell.angle_alpha   90.00
_cell.angle_beta   90.00
_cell.angle_gamma   90.00
#
_symmetry.space_group_name_H-M   'P 1'
#
loop_
_entity.id
_entity.type
_entity.pdbx_description
1 polymer ?
#
loop_
_entity_poly.entity_id
_entity_poly.type
_entity_poly.pdbx_seq_one_letter_code
_entity_poly.pdbx_strand_id
1 'polypeptide(L)'
;MNLRDAIESKLKENYTAINSYTEQAQNLKRPAFSIIEIEASQEKSIGGRYWRETLMAIRYFPAEDQLSDYAELTALAYELYHHLEYVEWEDKRARGSQMRHRIEDNVLQVYATYREALGYRPIETLMETLEETTQVKE
;
A
#
# COMPACT_ATOMS: atom_id res chain seq x y z
N MET A 1 4.28 11.32 -3.48
CA MET A 1 3.79 10.03 -4.03
C MET A 1 3.80 9.01 -2.89
N ASN A 2 2.74 8.22 -2.73
CA ASN A 2 2.64 7.21 -1.66
C ASN A 2 2.68 5.78 -2.23
N LEU A 3 2.64 4.76 -1.38
CA LEU A 3 2.68 3.35 -1.78
C LEU A 3 1.58 2.99 -2.81
N ARG A 4 0.38 3.53 -2.65
CA ARG A 4 -0.74 3.31 -3.57
C ARG A 4 -0.44 3.86 -4.95
N ASP A 5 0.05 5.10 -5.02
CA ASP A 5 0.45 5.75 -6.29
C ASP A 5 1.59 4.99 -6.98
N ALA A 6 2.49 4.38 -6.18
CA ALA A 6 3.58 3.52 -6.68
C ALA A 6 3.04 2.25 -7.35
N ILE A 7 2.10 1.57 -6.69
CA ILE A 7 1.40 0.40 -7.24
C ILE A 7 0.63 0.80 -8.50
N GLU A 8 -0.06 1.94 -8.48
CA GLU A 8 -0.79 2.43 -9.65
C GLU A 8 0.15 2.67 -10.85
N SER A 9 1.31 3.29 -10.61
CA SER A 9 2.34 3.50 -11.63
C SER A 9 2.83 2.17 -12.20
N LYS A 10 3.11 1.18 -11.33
CA LYS A 10 3.52 -0.17 -11.77
C LYS A 10 2.44 -0.87 -12.59
N LEU A 11 1.17 -0.70 -12.25
CA LEU A 11 0.08 -1.27 -13.05
C LEU A 11 -0.02 -0.58 -14.42
N LYS A 12 0.11 0.74 -14.49
CA LYS A 12 0.07 1.48 -15.77
C LYS A 12 1.25 1.15 -16.69
N GLU A 13 2.43 0.91 -16.12
CA GLU A 13 3.62 0.48 -16.86
C GLU A 13 3.41 -0.87 -17.55
N ASN A 14 2.76 -1.83 -16.88
CA ASN A 14 2.58 -3.20 -17.39
C ASN A 14 1.24 -3.39 -18.13
N TYR A 15 0.23 -2.56 -17.86
CA TYR A 15 -1.14 -2.71 -18.35
C TYR A 15 -1.72 -1.38 -18.89
N THR A 16 -1.03 -0.77 -19.85
CA THR A 16 -1.30 0.60 -20.36
C THR A 16 -2.73 0.84 -20.89
N ALA A 17 -3.46 -0.20 -21.26
CA ALA A 17 -4.84 -0.10 -21.76
C ALA A 17 -5.92 -0.21 -20.67
N ILE A 18 -5.53 -0.43 -19.40
CA ILE A 18 -6.44 -0.77 -18.31
C ILE A 18 -6.53 0.40 -17.33
N ASN A 19 -7.75 0.84 -17.03
CA ASN A 19 -7.99 1.94 -16.11
C ASN A 19 -7.72 1.51 -14.66
N SER A 20 -7.11 2.38 -13.86
CA SER A 20 -6.93 2.20 -12.41
C SER A 20 -7.81 3.17 -11.62
N TYR A 21 -8.51 2.68 -10.61
CA TYR A 21 -9.46 3.47 -9.82
C TYR A 21 -9.19 3.45 -8.32
N THR A 22 -9.70 4.48 -7.64
CA THR A 22 -9.78 4.53 -6.17
C THR A 22 -11.00 3.81 -5.63
N GLU A 23 -10.95 3.47 -4.34
CA GLU A 23 -11.98 2.72 -3.61
C GLU A 23 -13.38 3.35 -3.70
N GLN A 24 -13.45 4.67 -3.97
CA GLN A 24 -14.68 5.46 -4.01
C GLN A 24 -15.22 5.71 -5.43
N ALA A 25 -14.66 5.08 -6.46
CA ALA A 25 -15.10 5.29 -7.83
C ALA A 25 -16.50 4.68 -8.07
N GLN A 26 -17.51 5.53 -8.20
CA GLN A 26 -18.91 5.10 -8.41
C GLN A 26 -19.16 4.46 -9.78
N ASN A 27 -18.35 4.77 -10.80
CA ASN A 27 -18.52 4.28 -12.18
C ASN A 27 -17.20 3.75 -12.75
N LEU A 28 -16.86 2.51 -12.39
CA LEU A 28 -15.64 1.82 -12.84
C LEU A 28 -15.83 1.28 -14.26
N LYS A 29 -15.11 1.82 -15.25
CA LYS A 29 -15.16 1.31 -16.64
C LYS A 29 -14.26 0.09 -16.77
N ARG A 30 -14.86 -1.07 -17.02
CA ARG A 30 -14.17 -2.35 -17.16
C ARG A 30 -13.59 -2.55 -18.57
N PRO A 31 -12.46 -3.27 -18.74
CA PRO A 31 -11.65 -3.88 -17.68
C PRO A 31 -10.87 -2.84 -16.88
N ALA A 32 -10.67 -3.10 -15.58
CA ALA A 32 -10.05 -2.12 -14.69
C ALA A 32 -9.44 -2.73 -13.43
N PHE A 33 -8.45 -2.01 -12.88
CA PHE A 33 -7.88 -2.27 -11.57
C PHE A 33 -8.48 -1.34 -10.50
N SER A 34 -8.62 -1.85 -9.29
CA SER A 34 -8.89 -1.06 -8.08
C SER A 34 -7.87 -1.40 -7.02
N ILE A 35 -7.30 -0.37 -6.38
CA ILE A 35 -6.29 -0.52 -5.33
C ILE A 35 -6.90 -0.06 -4.00
N ILE A 36 -6.86 -0.91 -2.99
CA ILE A 36 -7.48 -0.69 -1.68
C ILE A 36 -6.44 -0.98 -0.60
N GLU A 37 -6.34 -0.09 0.39
CA GLU A 37 -5.62 -0.38 1.63
C GLU A 37 -6.60 -1.10 2.56
N ILE A 38 -6.30 -2.36 2.90
CA ILE A 38 -7.17 -3.16 3.77
C ILE A 38 -6.94 -2.78 5.23
N GLU A 39 -5.66 -2.71 5.61
CA GLU A 39 -5.23 -2.31 6.93
C GLU A 39 -3.77 -1.85 6.88
N ALA A 40 -3.41 -1.01 7.84
CA ALA A 40 -2.04 -0.63 8.10
C ALA A 40 -1.76 -0.68 9.60
N SER A 41 -0.60 -1.19 9.95
CA SER A 41 -0.09 -1.19 11.33
C SER A 41 1.26 -0.50 11.38
N GLN A 42 1.58 0.07 12.53
CA GLN A 42 2.87 0.74 12.75
C GLN A 42 3.47 0.29 14.07
N GLU A 43 4.71 -0.19 14.02
CA GLU A 43 5.46 -0.64 15.18
C GLU A 43 6.71 0.20 15.40
N LYS A 44 7.07 0.42 16.66
CA LYS A 44 8.28 1.16 17.02
C LYS A 44 9.48 0.25 16.85
N SER A 45 10.44 0.69 16.04
CA SER A 45 11.75 0.07 15.90
C SER A 45 12.74 0.66 16.90
N ILE A 46 13.79 -0.11 17.19
CA ILE A 46 14.95 0.37 17.95
C ILE A 46 15.50 1.65 17.32
N GLY A 47 15.85 2.64 18.15
CA GLY A 47 16.44 3.91 17.70
C GLY A 47 15.43 4.99 17.28
N GLY A 48 14.17 4.93 17.75
CA GLY A 48 13.17 5.98 17.49
C GLY A 48 12.63 6.00 16.05
N ARG A 49 12.86 4.90 15.31
CA ARG A 49 12.29 4.67 13.98
C ARG A 49 10.96 3.94 14.11
N TYR A 50 10.16 3.96 13.06
CA TYR A 50 8.94 3.15 12.99
C TYR A 50 8.97 2.29 11.73
N TRP A 51 8.44 1.08 11.83
CA TRP A 51 8.08 0.28 10.65
C TRP A 51 6.59 0.41 10.44
N ARG A 52 6.18 0.55 9.20
CA ARG A 52 4.77 0.43 8.80
C ARG A 52 4.62 -0.82 7.95
N GLU A 53 3.64 -1.62 8.28
CA GLU A 53 3.20 -2.75 7.47
C GLU A 53 1.80 -2.45 6.96
N THR A 54 1.65 -2.43 5.64
CA THR A 54 0.40 -2.10 4.96
C THR A 54 -0.02 -3.29 4.11
N LEU A 55 -1.22 -3.81 4.36
CA LEU A 55 -1.85 -4.84 3.53
C LEU A 55 -2.66 -4.17 2.42
N MET A 56 -2.22 -4.33 1.19
CA MET A 56 -2.88 -3.81 -0.01
C MET A 56 -3.67 -4.93 -0.69
N ALA A 57 -4.86 -4.59 -1.21
CA ALA A 57 -5.63 -5.41 -2.11
C ALA A 57 -5.71 -4.74 -3.49
N ILE A 58 -5.29 -5.48 -4.51
CA ILE A 58 -5.36 -5.11 -5.92
C ILE A 58 -6.44 -5.98 -6.55
N ARG A 59 -7.54 -5.37 -6.96
CA ARG A 59 -8.66 -6.06 -7.60
C ARG A 59 -8.63 -5.82 -9.10
N TYR A 60 -8.79 -6.86 -9.89
CA TYR A 60 -8.98 -6.77 -11.33
C TYR A 60 -10.41 -7.16 -11.69
N PHE A 61 -11.09 -6.24 -12.37
CA PHE A 61 -12.42 -6.42 -12.92
C PHE A 61 -12.29 -6.67 -14.42
N PRO A 62 -12.63 -7.87 -14.92
CA PRO A 62 -12.68 -8.16 -16.35
C PRO A 62 -13.76 -7.36 -17.08
N ALA A 63 -13.73 -7.37 -18.41
CA ALA A 63 -14.75 -6.73 -19.24
C ALA A 63 -16.18 -7.24 -18.90
N GLU A 64 -17.20 -6.38 -19.02
CA GLU A 64 -18.58 -6.69 -18.60
C GLU A 64 -19.21 -7.85 -19.38
N ASP A 65 -18.81 -8.04 -20.63
CA ASP A 65 -19.29 -9.08 -21.54
C ASP A 65 -18.41 -10.33 -21.53
N GLN A 66 -17.37 -10.37 -20.70
CA GLN A 66 -16.42 -11.47 -20.64
C GLN A 66 -16.48 -12.21 -19.31
N LEU A 67 -17.00 -13.44 -19.35
CA LEU A 67 -16.72 -14.41 -18.29
C LEU A 67 -15.26 -14.84 -18.46
N SER A 68 -14.39 -14.48 -17.53
CA SER A 68 -12.98 -14.84 -17.62
C SER A 68 -12.81 -16.29 -17.22
N ASP A 69 -11.92 -17.00 -17.91
CA ASP A 69 -11.52 -18.32 -17.46
C ASP A 69 -10.77 -18.16 -16.12
N TYR A 70 -11.06 -19.05 -15.18
CA TYR A 70 -10.33 -19.13 -13.91
C TYR A 70 -8.83 -19.29 -14.15
N ALA A 71 -8.44 -20.04 -15.19
CA ALA A 71 -7.04 -20.22 -15.56
C ALA A 71 -6.38 -18.90 -16.01
N GLU A 72 -7.08 -18.07 -16.78
CA GLU A 72 -6.59 -16.76 -17.24
C GLU A 72 -6.41 -15.80 -16.06
N LEU A 73 -7.39 -15.73 -15.15
CA LEU A 73 -7.30 -14.90 -13.95
C LEU A 73 -6.19 -15.37 -13.01
N THR A 74 -5.96 -16.68 -12.92
CA THR A 74 -4.87 -17.26 -12.12
C THR A 74 -3.51 -16.92 -12.73
N ALA A 75 -3.37 -17.00 -14.06
CA ALA A 75 -2.16 -16.60 -14.75
C ALA A 75 -1.85 -15.11 -14.53
N LEU A 76 -2.87 -14.25 -14.65
CA LEU A 76 -2.75 -12.82 -14.35
C LEU A 76 -2.33 -12.58 -12.89
N ALA A 77 -2.83 -13.37 -11.94
CA ALA A 77 -2.41 -13.26 -10.54
C ALA A 77 -0.90 -13.53 -10.36
N TYR A 78 -0.35 -14.50 -11.08
CA TYR A 78 1.08 -14.82 -11.04
C TYR A 78 1.93 -13.72 -11.66
N GLU A 79 1.48 -13.12 -12.76
CA GLU A 79 2.13 -11.93 -13.32
C GLU A 79 2.13 -10.78 -12.32
N LEU A 80 0.98 -10.52 -11.68
CA LEU A 80 0.86 -9.47 -10.68
C LEU A 80 1.80 -9.71 -9.49
N TYR A 81 2.02 -10.95 -9.06
CA TYR A 81 3.03 -11.23 -8.03
C TYR A 81 4.42 -10.77 -8.42
N HIS A 82 4.80 -11.00 -9.67
CA HIS A 82 6.10 -10.58 -10.17
C HIS A 82 6.20 -9.04 -10.26
N HIS A 83 5.19 -8.40 -10.87
CA HIS A 83 5.19 -6.95 -11.07
C HIS A 83 5.08 -6.14 -9.78
N LEU A 84 4.44 -6.72 -8.75
CA LEU A 84 4.21 -6.08 -7.46
C LEU A 84 5.24 -6.48 -6.39
N GLU A 85 6.21 -7.34 -6.72
CA GLU A 85 7.23 -7.76 -5.75
C GLU A 85 8.05 -6.57 -5.25
N TYR A 86 8.37 -5.63 -6.14
CA TYR A 86 9.12 -4.42 -5.83
C TYR A 86 8.40 -3.19 -6.33
N VAL A 87 8.08 -2.30 -5.40
CA VAL A 87 7.46 -1.01 -5.69
C VAL A 87 8.35 0.10 -5.12
N GLU A 88 8.60 1.10 -5.95
CA GLU A 88 9.49 2.21 -5.66
C GLU A 88 8.73 3.52 -5.85
N TRP A 89 8.93 4.47 -4.93
CA TRP A 89 8.37 5.81 -5.03
C TRP A 89 9.23 6.80 -4.27
N GLU A 90 9.50 7.95 -4.89
CA GLU A 90 10.43 8.94 -4.35
C GLU A 90 11.77 8.26 -3.98
N ASP A 91 12.27 8.45 -2.76
CA ASP A 91 13.49 7.81 -2.24
C ASP A 91 13.20 6.53 -1.44
N LYS A 92 12.01 5.96 -1.59
CA LYS A 92 11.56 4.76 -0.86
C LYS A 92 11.39 3.58 -1.81
N ARG A 93 11.65 2.40 -1.25
CA ARG A 93 11.32 1.11 -1.86
C ARG A 93 10.63 0.23 -0.83
N ALA A 94 9.62 -0.52 -1.27
CA ALA A 94 9.03 -1.59 -0.48
C ALA A 94 9.02 -2.87 -1.28
N ARG A 95 9.26 -3.98 -0.58
CA ARG A 95 9.08 -5.31 -1.13
C ARG A 95 7.71 -5.83 -0.71
N GLY A 96 6.91 -6.26 -1.68
CA GLY A 96 5.68 -6.98 -1.42
C GLY A 96 5.99 -8.38 -0.88
N SER A 97 5.28 -8.79 0.16
CA SER A 97 5.45 -10.08 0.84
C SER A 97 4.09 -10.68 1.19
N GLN A 98 4.09 -11.96 1.60
CA GLN A 98 2.87 -12.69 1.97
C GLN A 98 1.75 -12.60 0.91
N MET A 99 2.17 -12.62 -0.36
CA MET A 99 1.25 -12.44 -1.48
C MET A 99 0.33 -13.65 -1.62
N ARG A 100 -0.94 -13.38 -1.85
CA ARG A 100 -1.99 -14.39 -2.06
C ARG A 100 -3.05 -13.83 -2.98
N HIS A 101 -3.84 -14.69 -3.62
CA HIS A 101 -4.96 -14.26 -4.45
C HIS A 101 -6.22 -15.04 -4.14
N ARG A 102 -7.36 -14.45 -4.51
CA ARG A 102 -8.68 -15.06 -4.52
C ARG A 102 -9.39 -14.64 -5.80
N ILE A 103 -10.24 -15.50 -6.33
CA ILE A 103 -11.13 -15.18 -7.44
C ILE A 103 -12.54 -15.41 -6.92
N GLU A 104 -13.32 -14.33 -6.82
CA GLU A 104 -14.68 -14.33 -6.29
C GLU A 104 -15.54 -13.47 -7.23
N ASP A 105 -16.72 -13.96 -7.61
CA ASP A 105 -17.66 -13.28 -8.52
C ASP A 105 -17.01 -12.75 -9.82
N ASN A 106 -16.14 -13.56 -10.43
CA ASN A 106 -15.38 -13.20 -11.64
C ASN A 106 -14.46 -11.97 -11.45
N VAL A 107 -14.06 -11.68 -10.21
CA VAL A 107 -13.10 -10.62 -9.87
C VAL A 107 -11.87 -11.26 -9.26
N LEU A 108 -10.71 -10.99 -9.84
CA LEU A 108 -9.42 -11.38 -9.25
C LEU A 108 -9.07 -10.38 -8.14
N GLN A 109 -8.70 -10.88 -6.98
CA GLN A 109 -8.21 -10.11 -5.84
C GLN A 109 -6.83 -10.61 -5.45
N VAL A 110 -5.81 -9.77 -5.62
CA VAL A 110 -4.43 -10.02 -5.18
C VAL A 110 -4.17 -9.22 -3.92
N TYR A 111 -3.62 -9.86 -2.91
CA TYR A 111 -3.23 -9.24 -1.65
C TYR A 111 -1.71 -9.23 -1.53
N ALA A 112 -1.13 -8.12 -1.08
CA ALA A 112 0.30 -8.00 -0.84
C ALA A 112 0.56 -7.13 0.40
N THR A 113 1.44 -7.61 1.29
CA THR A 113 1.88 -6.87 2.47
C THR A 113 3.18 -6.15 2.15
N TYR A 114 3.18 -4.82 2.30
CA TYR A 114 4.36 -3.98 2.09
C TYR A 114 4.85 -3.43 3.42
N ARG A 115 6.15 -3.58 3.66
CA ARG A 115 6.80 -3.06 4.85
C ARG A 115 7.69 -1.88 4.46
N GLU A 116 7.46 -0.70 5.07
CA GLU A 116 8.27 0.49 4.86
C GLU A 116 8.90 1.00 6.16
N ALA A 117 10.14 1.51 6.07
CA ALA A 117 10.79 2.22 7.15
C ALA A 117 10.31 3.67 7.16
N LEU A 118 9.81 4.12 8.31
CA LEU A 118 9.50 5.52 8.56
C LEU A 118 10.68 6.20 9.24
N GLY A 119 10.97 7.42 8.80
CA GLY A 119 12.04 8.26 9.36
C GLY A 119 11.86 8.54 10.85
N TYR A 120 12.96 8.93 11.48
CA TYR A 120 12.99 9.37 12.88
C TYR A 120 12.04 10.55 13.09
N ARG A 121 11.12 10.42 14.05
CA ARG A 121 10.43 11.58 14.62
C ARG A 121 11.15 11.93 15.92
N PRO A 122 11.81 13.09 16.05
CA PRO A 122 12.32 13.52 17.34
C PRO A 122 11.16 13.50 18.32
N ILE A 123 11.38 12.84 19.46
CA ILE A 123 10.51 13.03 20.61
C ILE A 123 10.65 14.52 20.91
N GLU A 124 9.61 15.32 20.69
CA GLU A 124 9.54 16.63 21.31
C GLU A 124 9.57 16.37 22.81
N THR A 125 10.75 16.44 23.40
CA THR A 125 10.90 16.52 24.85
C THR A 125 10.16 17.78 25.25
N LEU A 126 8.93 17.63 25.75
CA LEU A 126 8.34 18.55 26.70
C LEU A 126 9.18 18.46 27.98
N MET A 127 10.40 18.98 27.95
CA MET A 127 11.10 19.37 29.15
C MET A 127 10.41 20.65 29.61
N GLU A 128 9.53 20.54 30.61
CA GLU A 128 9.22 21.70 31.43
C GLU A 128 10.51 22.12 32.13
N THR A 129 11.06 23.25 31.72
CA THR A 129 12.11 23.93 32.47
C THR A 129 11.51 24.38 33.80
N LEU A 130 11.87 23.72 34.89
CA LEU A 130 11.50 24.19 36.23
C LEU A 130 12.36 25.41 36.56
N GLU A 131 11.80 26.62 36.42
CA GLU A 131 12.44 27.85 36.91
C GLU A 131 12.25 27.94 38.44
N GLU A 132 13.24 27.46 39.19
CA GLU A 132 13.26 27.64 40.65
C GLU A 132 13.74 29.05 41.00
N THR A 133 12.79 29.97 41.22
CA THR A 133 13.11 31.31 41.74
C THR A 133 13.39 31.21 43.24
N THR A 134 14.67 31.12 43.62
CA THR A 134 15.06 31.25 45.03
C THR A 134 14.94 32.72 45.46
N GLN A 135 13.92 33.04 46.26
CA GLN A 135 13.90 34.31 46.99
C GLN A 135 14.74 34.16 48.27
N VAL A 136 15.90 34.81 48.28
CA VAL A 136 16.69 35.02 49.51
C VAL A 136 15.94 36.03 50.37
N LYS A 137 15.59 35.63 51.59
CA LYS A 137 14.93 36.48 52.57
C LYS A 137 16.02 37.11 53.45
N GLU A 138 16.26 38.41 53.27
CA GLU A 138 16.96 39.27 54.24
C GLU A 138 15.95 39.83 55.25
#